data_AF-A0A316QL89-F1
#
_entry.id   AF-A0A316QL89-F1
#
_cell.length_a   1.000
_cell.length_b   1.000
_cell.length_c   1.000
_cell.angle_alpha   90.00
_cell.angle_beta   90.00
_cell.angle_gamma   90.00
#
_symmetry.space_group_name_H-M   'P 1'
#
loop_
_entity.id
_entity.type
_entity.pdbx_description
1 polymer ?
#
loop_
_entity_poly.entity_id
_entity_poly.type
_entity_poly.pdbx_seq_one_letter_code
_entity_poly.pdbx_strand_id
1 'polypeptide(L)'
;MKLFMSRLFKRGILLFFCAALALICVSCSKEGSGASSSASGAISSDAAINTARPAATDSPLTTVQPAVSPSSGGQDFNTLPARDISGVYGRCIIVRADRARQYEMQAAQLFYEFISRDIKADIVDSDGFSNDAGGGLPALIVYIGETGLEEPESVWAEFNKNGYIMEGKDNCLVFRGSSAENTYTAVSRYIFEIMDNNTANISTWDMSSGVSGQFPAVSREEYILDINKFETVWQYEWQPPEWILDFEGKLKDFTNTEARPMCYAHRGDIESYPENSIEAVISAVKKGADMIELDVCMTRDKVLVLMHGEDLSVTTDWALKRGETLNGIKLPMSSSISAWTYEQLCQLRLRTGNGEYSAADSEITEYIIPTLKEAFMVCNERSLLVLDRVTTSHWDKIYEIIKETKAYRCFTYSAMATSADQAYYYRTIVLSECGQSAPTCFSRGPRWTGCGRIDHYYEFSLTTDEEFDEYFKEETKYGCFVLTNRVSKLIDFINRHYAP
;
A
#
# COMPACT_ATOMS: atom_id res chain seq x y z
N MET A 1 26.28 -37.81 5.63
CA MET A 1 25.47 -38.48 6.70
C MET A 1 25.69 -37.95 8.12
N LYS A 2 26.51 -36.89 8.35
CA LYS A 2 26.59 -36.17 9.65
C LYS A 2 26.01 -34.75 9.62
N LEU A 3 25.43 -34.30 8.51
CA LEU A 3 24.72 -33.00 8.40
C LEU A 3 23.17 -33.12 8.39
N PHE A 4 22.62 -34.33 8.47
CA PHE A 4 21.17 -34.55 8.44
C PHE A 4 20.53 -34.71 9.83
N MET A 5 21.34 -34.73 10.90
CA MET A 5 20.88 -35.02 12.26
C MET A 5 20.78 -33.79 13.19
N SER A 6 21.22 -32.59 12.79
CA SER A 6 21.09 -31.38 13.63
C SER A 6 19.79 -30.59 13.39
N ARG A 7 19.05 -30.87 12.31
CA ARG A 7 17.78 -30.19 12.00
C ARG A 7 16.54 -30.85 12.62
N LEU A 8 16.61 -32.12 13.07
CA LEU A 8 15.49 -32.78 13.73
C LEU A 8 15.35 -32.48 15.23
N PHE A 9 16.41 -32.02 15.91
CA PHE A 9 16.35 -31.78 17.36
C PHE A 9 15.73 -30.43 17.77
N LYS A 10 15.52 -29.50 16.82
CA LYS A 10 14.85 -28.21 17.08
C LYS A 10 13.33 -28.22 16.85
N ARG A 11 12.77 -29.25 16.20
CA ARG A 11 11.31 -29.39 15.97
C ARG A 11 10.57 -30.20 17.04
N GLY A 12 11.28 -30.92 17.92
CA GLY A 12 10.67 -31.81 18.93
C GLY A 12 10.38 -31.18 20.30
N ILE A 13 10.84 -29.96 20.58
CA ILE A 13 10.67 -29.32 21.91
C ILE A 13 9.51 -28.31 21.93
N LEU A 14 8.99 -27.89 20.78
CA LEU A 14 7.92 -26.89 20.70
C LEU A 14 6.50 -27.48 20.81
N LEU A 15 6.35 -28.80 20.68
CA LEU A 15 5.04 -29.49 20.64
C LEU A 15 4.52 -29.98 22.01
N PHE A 16 5.23 -29.71 23.11
CA PHE A 16 4.86 -30.20 24.45
C PHE A 16 4.26 -29.15 25.40
N PHE A 17 4.05 -27.90 24.96
CA PHE A 17 3.52 -26.84 25.83
C PHE A 17 2.14 -26.28 25.46
N CYS A 18 1.49 -26.75 24.39
CA CYS A 18 0.20 -26.20 23.94
C CYS A 18 -1.03 -27.08 24.17
N ALA A 19 -0.90 -28.25 24.80
CA ALA A 19 -2.03 -29.17 25.04
C ALA A 19 -2.39 -29.29 26.53
N ALA A 20 -2.79 -28.19 27.16
CA ALA A 20 -3.57 -28.24 28.39
C ALA A 20 -4.31 -26.91 28.58
N LEU A 21 -5.64 -26.98 28.55
CA LEU A 21 -6.67 -25.97 28.90
C LEU A 21 -7.45 -25.41 27.70
N ALA A 22 -8.52 -26.09 27.34
CA ALA A 22 -9.86 -25.50 27.20
C ALA A 22 -10.84 -26.57 26.68
N LEU A 23 -11.58 -27.16 27.62
CA LEU A 23 -12.80 -27.91 27.37
C LEU A 23 -13.87 -27.19 28.20
N ILE A 24 -15.08 -27.06 27.63
CA ILE A 24 -16.38 -26.64 28.21
C ILE A 24 -16.96 -25.34 27.59
N CYS A 25 -17.84 -25.55 26.59
CA CYS A 25 -19.28 -25.18 26.54
C CYS A 25 -19.71 -23.71 26.74
N VAL A 26 -20.79 -23.14 26.16
CA VAL A 26 -21.86 -23.55 25.24
C VAL A 26 -22.76 -22.31 25.02
N SER A 27 -23.33 -22.19 23.80
CA SER A 27 -24.63 -21.61 23.43
C SER A 27 -24.95 -20.10 23.42
N CYS A 28 -25.35 -19.68 22.20
CA CYS A 28 -26.66 -19.09 21.80
C CYS A 28 -27.02 -17.69 22.34
N SER A 29 -27.63 -16.79 21.58
CA SER A 29 -28.16 -16.77 20.21
C SER A 29 -28.95 -15.46 20.05
N LYS A 30 -28.97 -14.90 18.82
CA LYS A 30 -30.14 -14.27 18.14
C LYS A 30 -30.76 -13.03 18.80
N GLU A 31 -31.34 -12.06 18.12
CA GLU A 31 -31.61 -11.72 16.71
C GLU A 31 -32.24 -10.31 16.76
N GLY A 32 -32.13 -9.56 15.67
CA GLY A 32 -33.33 -8.94 15.12
C GLY A 32 -33.43 -7.41 15.07
N SER A 33 -33.27 -6.91 13.83
CA SER A 33 -34.15 -5.94 13.14
C SER A 33 -34.29 -4.51 13.71
N GLY A 34 -34.29 -3.43 12.93
CA GLY A 34 -34.36 -3.24 11.48
C GLY A 34 -35.03 -1.88 11.17
N ALA A 35 -34.76 -1.35 9.97
CA ALA A 35 -35.57 -0.37 9.21
C ALA A 35 -35.78 1.05 9.82
N SER A 36 -35.90 2.17 9.11
CA SER A 36 -35.96 2.51 7.67
C SER A 36 -36.01 4.03 7.49
N SER A 37 -35.83 4.47 6.22
CA SER A 37 -36.46 5.63 5.53
C SER A 37 -36.03 7.06 5.97
N SER A 38 -35.89 8.08 5.12
CA SER A 38 -36.08 8.27 3.67
C SER A 38 -35.79 9.74 3.30
N ALA A 39 -35.40 9.98 2.03
CA ALA A 39 -35.75 11.15 1.18
C ALA A 39 -35.25 12.56 1.62
N SER A 40 -34.90 13.54 0.78
CA SER A 40 -34.97 13.82 -0.67
C SER A 40 -34.38 15.23 -0.89
N GLY A 41 -33.96 15.59 -2.11
CA GLY A 41 -34.01 16.99 -2.57
C GLY A 41 -32.89 17.44 -3.52
N ALA A 42 -33.27 17.76 -4.76
CA ALA A 42 -32.45 18.19 -5.89
C ALA A 42 -32.17 19.72 -5.94
N ILE A 43 -31.29 20.15 -6.88
CA ILE A 43 -31.38 21.28 -7.87
C ILE A 43 -29.93 21.68 -8.28
N SER A 44 -29.45 21.42 -9.52
CA SER A 44 -29.32 22.29 -10.73
C SER A 44 -28.52 23.61 -10.53
N SER A 45 -27.71 24.17 -11.45
CA SER A 45 -27.37 23.95 -12.87
C SER A 45 -26.26 24.96 -13.32
N ASP A 46 -25.53 24.60 -14.38
CA ASP A 46 -24.93 25.41 -15.47
C ASP A 46 -23.89 26.54 -15.22
N ALA A 47 -22.73 26.46 -15.90
CA ALA A 47 -22.44 27.23 -17.14
C ALA A 47 -20.97 27.09 -17.61
N ALA A 48 -20.79 26.85 -18.91
CA ALA A 48 -19.52 26.80 -19.65
C ALA A 48 -19.05 28.20 -20.10
N ILE A 49 -17.79 28.32 -20.56
CA ILE A 49 -17.41 28.85 -21.90
C ILE A 49 -15.87 28.90 -22.09
N ASN A 50 -15.46 28.46 -23.28
CA ASN A 50 -14.16 28.50 -23.97
C ASN A 50 -13.48 29.88 -24.08
N THR A 51 -12.16 29.91 -24.31
CA THR A 51 -11.54 30.40 -25.58
C THR A 51 -10.00 30.30 -25.63
N ALA A 52 -9.52 29.56 -26.63
CA ALA A 52 -8.51 29.88 -27.67
C ALA A 52 -7.07 30.41 -27.37
N ARG A 53 -6.16 29.77 -28.13
CA ARG A 53 -4.69 29.90 -28.38
C ARG A 53 -4.27 31.22 -29.09
N PRO A 54 -2.97 31.56 -29.18
CA PRO A 54 -2.22 31.26 -30.43
C PRO A 54 -0.71 30.92 -30.26
N ALA A 55 -0.11 30.52 -31.38
CA ALA A 55 1.20 29.87 -31.56
C ALA A 55 2.37 30.82 -31.92
N ALA A 56 3.62 30.34 -31.75
CA ALA A 56 4.86 30.78 -32.43
C ALA A 56 5.94 29.68 -32.22
N THR A 57 6.32 28.90 -33.25
CA THR A 57 7.56 28.99 -34.05
C THR A 57 8.87 29.02 -33.26
N ASP A 58 9.67 27.95 -33.34
CA ASP A 58 11.09 28.00 -33.70
C ASP A 58 11.68 26.58 -33.87
N SER A 59 12.42 26.36 -34.96
CA SER A 59 13.38 25.24 -35.12
C SER A 59 14.73 25.69 -34.53
N PRO A 60 15.60 24.80 -34.01
CA PRO A 60 16.50 24.04 -34.91
C PRO A 60 17.16 22.74 -34.35
N LEU A 61 17.94 22.10 -35.25
CA LEU A 61 19.14 21.27 -35.01
C LEU A 61 18.99 19.78 -34.63
N THR A 62 19.10 18.99 -35.69
CA THR A 62 19.39 17.55 -35.79
C THR A 62 20.56 17.07 -34.92
N THR A 63 20.30 16.00 -34.16
CA THR A 63 21.32 15.13 -33.55
C THR A 63 21.14 13.71 -34.12
N VAL A 64 22.25 13.05 -34.44
CA VAL A 64 22.30 11.76 -35.17
C VAL A 64 21.86 10.60 -34.27
N GLN A 65 20.76 9.92 -34.60
CA GLN A 65 20.37 8.61 -34.06
C GLN A 65 21.07 7.46 -34.84
N PRO A 66 21.35 6.30 -34.21
CA PRO A 66 21.72 5.10 -34.93
C PRO A 66 20.50 4.58 -35.70
N ALA A 67 20.54 4.71 -37.03
CA ALA A 67 19.49 4.22 -37.92
C ALA A 67 19.52 2.69 -38.01
N VAL A 68 18.65 2.02 -37.27
CA VAL A 68 18.13 0.71 -37.70
C VAL A 68 17.04 1.01 -38.73
N SER A 69 17.27 0.62 -39.99
CA SER A 69 16.29 0.79 -41.06
C SER A 69 15.17 -0.25 -40.87
N PRO A 70 13.88 0.14 -40.93
CA PRO A 70 12.78 -0.81 -40.82
C PRO A 70 12.72 -1.69 -42.07
N SER A 71 12.65 -3.01 -41.88
CA SER A 71 12.18 -3.90 -42.93
C SER A 71 10.74 -3.54 -43.26
N SER A 72 10.44 -3.29 -44.54
CA SER A 72 9.15 -2.85 -45.08
C SER A 72 8.03 -3.92 -45.03
N GLY A 73 7.98 -4.71 -43.95
CA GLY A 73 7.00 -5.77 -43.72
C GLY A 73 6.60 -5.97 -42.26
N GLY A 74 6.99 -5.10 -41.33
CA GLY A 74 6.45 -5.13 -39.96
C GLY A 74 5.01 -4.59 -39.93
N GLN A 75 4.06 -5.37 -39.40
CA GLN A 75 2.69 -4.92 -39.24
C GLN A 75 2.56 -3.89 -38.11
N ASP A 76 1.65 -2.93 -38.30
CA ASP A 76 1.39 -1.81 -37.41
C ASP A 76 0.54 -2.25 -36.20
N PHE A 77 1.10 -2.08 -35.00
CA PHE A 77 0.46 -2.36 -33.70
C PHE A 77 -0.87 -1.63 -33.52
N ASN A 78 -1.04 -0.50 -34.22
CA ASN A 78 -2.25 0.31 -34.26
C ASN A 78 -3.39 -0.34 -35.05
N THR A 79 -3.45 -1.68 -35.21
CA THR A 79 -4.55 -2.34 -35.94
C THR A 79 -5.13 -3.58 -35.24
N LEU A 80 -4.57 -3.96 -34.10
CA LEU A 80 -4.91 -5.21 -33.40
C LEU A 80 -5.99 -4.99 -32.35
N PRO A 81 -6.98 -5.88 -32.17
CA PRO A 81 -7.92 -5.78 -31.05
C PRO A 81 -7.23 -6.13 -29.72
N ALA A 82 -7.64 -5.49 -28.62
CA ALA A 82 -7.04 -5.63 -27.28
C ALA A 82 -6.92 -7.06 -26.71
N ARG A 83 -7.64 -8.04 -27.29
CA ARG A 83 -7.72 -9.44 -26.81
C ARG A 83 -7.33 -10.50 -27.84
N ASP A 84 -6.93 -10.14 -29.06
CA ASP A 84 -6.53 -11.14 -30.07
C ASP A 84 -5.04 -11.04 -30.38
N ILE A 85 -4.21 -11.24 -29.35
CA ILE A 85 -2.74 -11.24 -29.48
C ILE A 85 -2.19 -12.61 -29.89
N SER A 86 -2.95 -13.69 -29.65
CA SER A 86 -2.52 -15.08 -29.88
C SER A 86 -2.31 -15.45 -31.35
N GLY A 87 -2.92 -14.70 -32.27
CA GLY A 87 -2.69 -14.80 -33.73
C GLY A 87 -1.60 -13.86 -34.26
N VAL A 88 -1.08 -12.97 -33.43
CA VAL A 88 -0.14 -11.89 -33.81
C VAL A 88 1.27 -12.21 -33.32
N TYR A 89 1.39 -12.59 -32.05
CA TYR A 89 2.65 -12.83 -31.39
C TYR A 89 2.81 -14.30 -31.05
N GLY A 90 3.97 -14.87 -31.38
CA GLY A 90 4.29 -16.24 -31.01
C GLY A 90 4.64 -16.39 -29.53
N ARG A 91 5.11 -15.31 -28.91
CA ARG A 91 5.46 -15.21 -27.48
C ARG A 91 5.59 -13.75 -27.04
N CYS A 92 5.57 -13.53 -25.73
CA CYS A 92 5.96 -12.28 -25.09
C CYS A 92 7.30 -12.44 -24.35
N ILE A 93 8.18 -11.45 -24.45
CA ILE A 93 9.41 -11.36 -23.66
C ILE A 93 9.36 -10.07 -22.87
N ILE A 94 9.28 -10.18 -21.56
CA ILE A 94 9.26 -9.03 -20.66
C ILE A 94 10.70 -8.78 -20.21
N VAL A 95 11.26 -7.67 -20.63
CA VAL A 95 12.62 -7.24 -20.32
C VAL A 95 12.55 -6.25 -19.16
N ARG A 96 13.19 -6.57 -18.05
CA ARG A 96 13.30 -5.69 -16.88
C ARG A 96 14.75 -5.35 -16.60
N ALA A 97 14.98 -4.27 -15.85
CA ALA A 97 16.35 -3.85 -15.54
C ALA A 97 17.05 -4.90 -14.67
N ASP A 98 18.36 -5.09 -14.84
CA ASP A 98 19.15 -6.05 -14.05
C ASP A 98 19.17 -5.70 -12.56
N ARG A 99 18.96 -4.43 -12.25
CA ARG A 99 18.79 -3.89 -10.90
C ARG A 99 17.37 -3.34 -10.70
N ALA A 100 16.39 -4.01 -11.29
CA ALA A 100 14.98 -3.63 -11.15
C ALA A 100 14.60 -3.51 -9.67
N ARG A 101 13.92 -2.42 -9.37
CA ARG A 101 13.39 -2.11 -8.04
C ARG A 101 12.12 -2.93 -7.77
N GLN A 102 11.71 -3.05 -6.51
CA GLN A 102 10.62 -3.92 -6.08
C GLN A 102 9.35 -3.70 -6.91
N TYR A 103 8.91 -2.45 -7.10
CA TYR A 103 7.73 -2.17 -7.89
C TYR A 103 7.93 -2.44 -9.40
N GLU A 104 9.13 -2.32 -9.94
CA GLU A 104 9.41 -2.70 -11.33
C GLU A 104 9.37 -4.23 -11.51
N MET A 105 9.87 -4.98 -10.52
CA MET A 105 9.73 -6.43 -10.49
C MET A 105 8.27 -6.86 -10.39
N GLN A 106 7.49 -6.19 -9.53
CA GLN A 106 6.04 -6.41 -9.42
C GLN A 106 5.31 -6.04 -10.71
N ALA A 107 5.71 -4.96 -11.39
CA ALA A 107 5.12 -4.54 -12.66
C ALA A 107 5.37 -5.58 -13.76
N ALA A 108 6.61 -6.10 -13.83
CA ALA A 108 6.95 -7.18 -14.75
C ALA A 108 6.16 -8.46 -14.48
N GLN A 109 5.98 -8.80 -13.20
CA GLN A 109 5.16 -9.95 -12.82
C GLN A 109 3.68 -9.74 -13.15
N LEU A 110 3.13 -8.54 -12.90
CA LEU A 110 1.76 -8.17 -13.21
C LEU A 110 1.48 -8.31 -14.72
N PHE A 111 2.38 -7.77 -15.56
CA PHE A 111 2.25 -7.90 -17.01
C PHE A 111 2.39 -9.36 -17.47
N TYR A 112 3.30 -10.12 -16.86
CA TYR A 112 3.47 -11.55 -17.14
C TYR A 112 2.19 -12.34 -16.86
N GLU A 113 1.57 -12.14 -15.68
CA GLU A 113 0.34 -12.84 -15.30
C GLU A 113 -0.85 -12.48 -16.17
N PHE A 114 -0.90 -11.22 -16.62
CA PHE A 114 -1.89 -10.77 -17.58
C PHE A 114 -1.70 -11.47 -18.94
N ILE A 115 -0.51 -11.34 -19.54
CA ILE A 115 -0.26 -11.76 -20.93
C ILE A 115 -0.16 -13.29 -21.10
N SER A 116 0.25 -14.00 -20.03
CA SER A 116 0.39 -15.47 -20.03
C SER A 116 -0.95 -16.21 -20.17
N ARG A 117 -2.07 -15.50 -20.05
CA ARG A 117 -3.42 -16.05 -20.29
C ARG A 117 -3.64 -16.37 -21.78
N ASP A 118 -2.95 -15.64 -22.66
CA ASP A 118 -3.20 -15.67 -24.10
C ASP A 118 -2.02 -16.22 -24.91
N ILE A 119 -0.77 -15.88 -24.54
CA ILE A 119 0.45 -16.33 -25.24
C ILE A 119 1.53 -16.74 -24.25
N LYS A 120 2.47 -17.58 -24.70
CA LYS A 120 3.64 -17.91 -23.87
C LYS A 120 4.43 -16.64 -23.57
N ALA A 121 4.78 -16.44 -22.30
CA ALA A 121 5.60 -15.33 -21.86
C ALA A 121 6.84 -15.79 -21.09
N ASP A 122 7.90 -14.98 -21.11
CA ASP A 122 9.10 -15.17 -20.31
C ASP A 122 9.54 -13.80 -19.76
N ILE A 123 10.00 -13.72 -18.50
CA ILE A 123 10.66 -12.53 -17.94
C ILE A 123 12.17 -12.73 -18.03
N VAL A 124 12.88 -11.73 -18.55
CA VAL A 124 14.34 -11.72 -18.69
C VAL A 124 14.92 -10.42 -18.15
N ASP A 125 16.15 -10.49 -17.64
CA ASP A 125 16.90 -9.29 -17.26
C ASP A 125 17.55 -8.66 -18.52
N SER A 126 17.76 -7.34 -18.49
CA SER A 126 18.23 -6.58 -19.66
C SER A 126 19.66 -6.89 -20.10
N ASP A 127 20.54 -7.28 -19.18
CA ASP A 127 21.93 -7.59 -19.48
C ASP A 127 22.01 -8.84 -20.36
N GLY A 128 22.50 -8.64 -21.58
CA GLY A 128 22.67 -9.73 -22.55
C GLY A 128 21.39 -10.13 -23.27
N PHE A 129 20.27 -9.44 -23.06
CA PHE A 129 19.10 -9.61 -23.91
C PHE A 129 19.38 -9.05 -25.32
N SER A 130 19.18 -9.88 -26.34
CA SER A 130 19.20 -9.45 -27.73
C SER A 130 18.03 -10.10 -28.47
N ASN A 131 17.38 -9.33 -29.34
CA ASN A 131 16.24 -9.81 -30.09
C ASN A 131 16.72 -10.64 -31.30
N ASP A 132 16.58 -11.96 -31.23
CA ASP A 132 16.84 -12.83 -32.38
C ASP A 132 15.65 -12.80 -33.35
N ALA A 133 15.91 -12.32 -34.57
CA ALA A 133 14.96 -12.35 -35.69
C ALA A 133 14.81 -13.77 -36.25
N GLY A 134 14.11 -14.65 -35.53
CA GLY A 134 13.76 -16.00 -35.98
C GLY A 134 12.62 -16.00 -37.01
N GLY A 135 12.57 -17.03 -37.87
CA GLY A 135 11.48 -17.25 -38.81
C GLY A 135 10.23 -17.83 -38.14
N GLY A 136 9.26 -16.97 -37.78
CA GLY A 136 8.00 -17.30 -37.14
C GLY A 136 7.15 -16.05 -36.89
N LEU A 137 6.05 -16.17 -36.13
CA LEU A 137 5.36 -14.97 -35.60
C LEU A 137 6.33 -14.18 -34.72
N PRO A 138 6.31 -12.84 -34.78
CA PRO A 138 7.20 -12.02 -33.98
C PRO A 138 6.99 -12.24 -32.47
N ALA A 139 8.02 -11.95 -31.69
CA ALA A 139 7.89 -11.84 -30.24
C ALA A 139 7.45 -10.41 -29.89
N LEU A 140 6.46 -10.28 -28.99
CA LEU A 140 6.18 -9.02 -28.31
C LEU A 140 7.28 -8.80 -27.27
N ILE A 141 7.95 -7.67 -27.30
CA ILE A 141 8.99 -7.30 -26.35
C ILE A 141 8.46 -6.19 -25.47
N VAL A 142 8.49 -6.38 -24.16
CA VAL A 142 7.93 -5.42 -23.20
C VAL A 142 9.02 -5.00 -22.24
N TYR A 143 9.52 -3.79 -22.43
CA TYR A 143 10.53 -3.19 -21.56
C TYR A 143 9.84 -2.51 -20.38
N ILE A 144 10.28 -2.85 -19.16
CA ILE A 144 9.72 -2.30 -17.91
C ILE A 144 10.85 -1.70 -17.08
N GLY A 145 10.65 -0.45 -16.66
CA GLY A 145 11.60 0.30 -15.87
C GLY A 145 12.71 0.89 -16.71
N GLU A 146 13.91 1.02 -16.14
CA GLU A 146 15.09 1.58 -16.81
C GLU A 146 15.71 0.61 -17.84
N THR A 147 14.92 0.14 -18.79
CA THR A 147 15.35 -0.70 -19.90
C THR A 147 14.99 -0.05 -21.24
N GLY A 148 15.98 0.50 -21.92
CA GLY A 148 15.83 0.93 -23.32
C GLY A 148 15.32 2.36 -23.59
N LEU A 149 14.57 3.00 -22.69
CA LEU A 149 14.22 4.43 -22.80
C LEU A 149 15.06 5.27 -21.84
N GLU A 150 16.26 5.69 -22.24
CA GLU A 150 17.00 6.75 -21.51
C GLU A 150 16.40 8.12 -21.87
N GLU A 151 15.27 8.47 -21.27
CA GLU A 151 14.62 9.77 -21.52
C GLU A 151 15.45 10.93 -20.97
N PRO A 152 15.62 12.03 -21.72
CA PRO A 152 16.41 13.17 -21.27
C PRO A 152 15.75 13.86 -20.07
N GLU A 153 16.57 14.42 -19.18
CA GLU A 153 16.10 15.15 -17.98
C GLU A 153 15.04 16.23 -18.30
N SER A 154 15.02 16.76 -19.52
CA SER A 154 14.03 17.74 -19.98
C SER A 154 12.60 17.19 -20.00
N VAL A 155 12.40 15.90 -20.32
CA VAL A 155 11.07 15.27 -20.30
C VAL A 155 10.60 15.11 -18.86
N TRP A 156 11.48 14.66 -17.96
CA TRP A 156 11.14 14.58 -16.54
C TRP A 156 10.93 15.96 -15.89
N ALA A 157 11.59 17.00 -16.37
CA ALA A 157 11.35 18.37 -15.92
C ALA A 157 9.93 18.85 -16.26
N GLU A 158 9.38 18.46 -17.43
CA GLU A 158 7.99 18.75 -17.80
C GLU A 158 7.00 18.11 -16.82
N PHE A 159 7.26 16.88 -16.41
CA PHE A 159 6.43 16.16 -15.44
C PHE A 159 6.64 16.59 -13.98
N ASN A 160 7.45 17.62 -13.71
CA ASN A 160 7.91 17.95 -12.35
C ASN A 160 8.47 16.71 -11.61
N LYS A 161 9.12 15.81 -12.38
CA LYS A 161 9.63 14.50 -11.95
C LYS A 161 8.57 13.55 -11.35
N ASN A 162 7.29 13.77 -11.63
CA ASN A 162 6.20 12.93 -11.18
C ASN A 162 5.28 12.52 -12.34
N GLY A 163 5.55 11.35 -12.91
CA GLY A 163 4.77 10.84 -14.04
C GLY A 163 5.32 9.54 -14.59
N TYR A 164 4.76 9.13 -15.71
CA TYR A 164 5.19 7.97 -16.47
C TYR A 164 5.03 8.17 -17.97
N ILE A 165 5.71 7.32 -18.72
CA ILE A 165 5.69 7.24 -20.17
C ILE A 165 5.44 5.78 -20.57
N MET A 166 4.58 5.60 -21.57
CA MET A 166 4.28 4.34 -22.21
C MET A 166 4.46 4.52 -23.72
N GLU A 167 5.42 3.81 -24.30
CA GLU A 167 5.67 3.88 -25.75
C GLU A 167 5.44 2.54 -26.41
N GLY A 168 5.00 2.57 -27.65
CA GLY A 168 4.75 1.38 -28.45
C GLY A 168 5.23 1.59 -29.87
N LYS A 169 6.11 0.72 -30.35
CA LYS A 169 6.59 0.75 -31.74
C LYS A 169 6.93 -0.65 -32.23
N ASP A 170 6.47 -0.99 -33.42
CA ASP A 170 6.64 -2.30 -34.03
C ASP A 170 6.16 -3.41 -33.08
N ASN A 171 7.05 -4.29 -32.61
CA ASN A 171 6.73 -5.35 -31.66
C ASN A 171 7.23 -5.05 -30.24
N CYS A 172 7.48 -3.78 -29.93
CA CYS A 172 8.04 -3.34 -28.66
C CYS A 172 7.06 -2.43 -27.92
N LEU A 173 6.85 -2.71 -26.64
CA LEU A 173 6.24 -1.83 -25.66
C LEU A 173 7.30 -1.41 -24.65
N VAL A 174 7.23 -0.18 -24.17
CA VAL A 174 8.08 0.31 -23.08
C VAL A 174 7.23 1.02 -22.04
N PHE A 175 7.45 0.67 -20.77
CA PHE A 175 6.82 1.30 -19.61
C PHE A 175 7.91 1.87 -18.70
N ARG A 176 7.91 3.19 -18.50
CA ARG A 176 8.89 3.86 -17.64
C ARG A 176 8.23 4.96 -16.79
N GLY A 177 8.33 4.83 -15.48
CA GLY A 177 7.98 5.86 -14.51
C GLY A 177 9.16 6.71 -14.09
N SER A 178 8.88 7.87 -13.48
CA SER A 178 9.90 8.67 -12.78
C SER A 178 10.38 8.02 -11.48
N SER A 179 9.64 7.03 -10.98
CA SER A 179 9.98 6.14 -9.87
C SER A 179 9.51 4.71 -10.17
N ALA A 180 9.89 3.75 -9.35
CA ALA A 180 9.47 2.35 -9.50
C ALA A 180 7.94 2.21 -9.32
N GLU A 181 7.35 2.95 -8.39
CA GLU A 181 5.90 3.04 -8.18
C GLU A 181 5.21 3.58 -9.42
N ASN A 182 5.74 4.65 -10.02
CA ASN A 182 5.18 5.23 -11.24
C ASN A 182 5.31 4.27 -12.44
N THR A 183 6.36 3.45 -12.51
CA THR A 183 6.48 2.37 -13.50
C THR A 183 5.39 1.33 -13.30
N TYR A 184 5.15 0.91 -12.05
CA TYR A 184 4.08 -0.02 -11.71
C TYR A 184 2.71 0.53 -12.09
N THR A 185 2.42 1.79 -11.73
CA THR A 185 1.18 2.47 -12.10
C THR A 185 0.99 2.56 -13.62
N ALA A 186 2.06 2.81 -14.39
CA ALA A 186 1.99 2.82 -15.84
C ALA A 186 1.54 1.46 -16.40
N VAL A 187 2.14 0.37 -15.90
CA VAL A 187 1.80 -1.00 -16.31
C VAL A 187 0.38 -1.38 -15.88
N SER A 188 0.01 -1.16 -14.61
CA SER A 188 -1.32 -1.53 -14.10
C SER A 188 -2.43 -0.75 -14.78
N ARG A 189 -2.21 0.55 -15.03
CA ARG A 189 -3.13 1.38 -15.79
C ARG A 189 -3.25 0.93 -17.25
N TYR A 190 -2.13 0.58 -17.90
CA TYR A 190 -2.16 0.04 -19.26
C TYR A 190 -3.04 -1.21 -19.33
N ILE A 191 -2.81 -2.17 -18.44
CA ILE A 191 -3.62 -3.40 -18.37
C ILE A 191 -5.11 -3.03 -18.16
N PHE A 192 -5.42 -2.19 -17.18
CA PHE A 192 -6.80 -1.84 -16.83
C PHE A 192 -7.53 -1.08 -17.94
N GLU A 193 -6.99 0.07 -18.39
CA GLU A 193 -7.65 0.96 -19.33
C GLU A 193 -7.59 0.42 -20.77
N ILE A 194 -6.49 -0.22 -21.15
CA ILE A 194 -6.21 -0.56 -22.55
C ILE A 194 -6.57 -2.00 -22.86
N MET A 195 -6.35 -2.94 -21.93
CA MET A 195 -6.51 -4.36 -22.20
C MET A 195 -7.81 -4.97 -21.61
N ASP A 196 -8.22 -4.54 -20.42
CA ASP A 196 -9.37 -5.13 -19.72
C ASP A 196 -10.71 -4.39 -19.94
N ASN A 197 -10.76 -3.06 -19.85
CA ASN A 197 -12.02 -2.28 -19.87
C ASN A 197 -12.39 -1.59 -21.20
N ASN A 198 -11.60 -1.76 -22.25
CA ASN A 198 -11.52 -0.75 -23.31
C ASN A 198 -12.82 -0.46 -24.08
N THR A 199 -13.23 0.83 -24.09
CA THR A 199 -14.29 1.40 -24.95
C THR A 199 -13.74 2.08 -26.21
N ALA A 200 -12.41 2.13 -26.38
CA ALA A 200 -11.73 2.64 -27.57
C ALA A 200 -10.86 1.55 -28.20
N ASN A 201 -10.69 1.57 -29.52
CA ASN A 201 -9.83 0.59 -30.18
C ASN A 201 -8.37 1.02 -30.00
N ILE A 202 -7.49 0.15 -29.48
CA ILE A 202 -6.02 0.38 -29.48
C ILE A 202 -5.52 0.73 -30.89
N SER A 203 -6.28 0.33 -31.92
CA SER A 203 -6.06 0.70 -33.31
C SER A 203 -6.20 2.19 -33.68
N THR A 204 -6.59 3.04 -32.73
CA THR A 204 -6.78 4.49 -32.97
C THR A 204 -5.74 5.34 -32.27
N TRP A 205 -4.87 4.71 -31.47
CA TRP A 205 -3.83 5.37 -30.71
C TRP A 205 -2.52 5.19 -31.46
N ASP A 206 -2.03 6.25 -32.08
CA ASP A 206 -0.68 6.27 -32.61
C ASP A 206 0.33 6.29 -31.45
N MET A 207 0.70 5.11 -30.93
CA MET A 207 1.71 5.01 -29.86
C MET A 207 3.12 5.31 -30.35
N SER A 208 3.33 5.56 -31.66
CA SER A 208 4.63 5.97 -32.19
C SER A 208 5.07 7.35 -31.69
N SER A 209 4.13 8.16 -31.17
CA SER A 209 4.42 9.43 -30.47
C SER A 209 4.50 9.30 -28.94
N GLY A 210 4.30 8.10 -28.37
CA GLY A 210 4.24 7.86 -26.93
C GLY A 210 2.93 8.33 -26.29
N VAL A 211 2.52 7.65 -25.21
CA VAL A 211 1.47 8.07 -24.27
C VAL A 211 2.16 8.40 -22.96
N SER A 212 1.94 9.60 -22.43
CA SER A 212 2.48 10.01 -21.13
C SER A 212 1.37 10.40 -20.17
N GLY A 213 1.62 10.16 -18.88
CA GLY A 213 0.75 10.58 -17.79
C GLY A 213 1.53 11.41 -16.80
N GLN A 214 1.05 12.62 -16.52
CA GLN A 214 1.53 13.41 -15.40
C GLN A 214 0.65 13.13 -14.19
N PHE A 215 1.27 12.80 -13.07
CA PHE A 215 0.56 12.81 -11.79
C PHE A 215 0.58 14.24 -11.25
N PRO A 216 -0.53 14.71 -10.64
CA PRO A 216 -0.50 15.99 -9.94
C PRO A 216 0.70 16.01 -8.98
N ALA A 217 1.46 17.10 -8.97
CA ALA A 217 2.51 17.29 -8.00
C ALA A 217 1.86 17.56 -6.64
N VAL A 218 1.58 16.50 -5.89
CA VAL A 218 0.94 16.56 -4.58
C VAL A 218 2.02 16.48 -3.51
N SER A 219 2.08 17.48 -2.64
CA SER A 219 2.98 17.43 -1.49
C SER A 219 2.51 16.39 -0.46
N ARG A 220 3.42 15.92 0.37
CA ARG A 220 3.09 15.01 1.48
C ARG A 220 2.05 15.59 2.43
N GLU A 221 2.16 16.87 2.72
CA GLU A 221 1.21 17.61 3.55
C GLU A 221 -0.18 17.66 2.90
N GLU A 222 -0.23 17.82 1.57
CA GLU A 222 -1.50 17.86 0.85
C GLU A 222 -2.24 16.52 0.88
N TYR A 223 -1.55 15.39 0.66
CA TYR A 223 -2.24 14.10 0.69
C TYR A 223 -2.55 13.61 2.10
N ILE A 224 -1.84 14.10 3.13
CA ILE A 224 -2.21 13.84 4.53
C ILE A 224 -3.53 14.53 4.87
N LEU A 225 -3.75 15.74 4.33
CA LEU A 225 -5.00 16.48 4.51
C LEU A 225 -6.14 15.90 3.68
N ASP A 226 -5.86 15.50 2.43
CA ASP A 226 -6.81 14.87 1.52
C ASP A 226 -6.21 13.62 0.88
N ILE A 227 -6.52 12.47 1.49
CA ILE A 227 -5.99 11.16 1.08
C ILE A 227 -6.37 10.75 -0.34
N ASN A 228 -7.39 11.39 -0.94
CA ASN A 228 -7.76 11.12 -2.33
C ASN A 228 -6.71 11.63 -3.31
N LYS A 229 -5.86 12.57 -2.90
CA LYS A 229 -4.73 13.05 -3.69
C LYS A 229 -3.54 12.08 -3.69
N PHE A 230 -3.54 11.06 -2.82
CA PHE A 230 -2.55 9.99 -2.85
C PHE A 230 -3.01 8.87 -3.78
N GLU A 231 -2.34 8.74 -4.92
CA GLU A 231 -2.58 7.64 -5.85
C GLU A 231 -1.92 6.35 -5.34
N THR A 232 -2.74 5.32 -5.11
CA THR A 232 -2.24 4.05 -4.59
C THR A 232 -1.79 3.15 -5.74
N VAL A 233 -0.70 2.40 -5.54
CA VAL A 233 -0.13 1.53 -6.59
C VAL A 233 -1.14 0.50 -7.12
N TRP A 234 -2.06 0.03 -6.27
CA TRP A 234 -3.07 -0.98 -6.58
C TRP A 234 -4.39 -0.42 -7.15
N GLN A 235 -4.54 0.90 -7.31
CA GLN A 235 -5.84 1.52 -7.66
C GLN A 235 -6.44 1.04 -8.99
N TYR A 236 -5.61 0.58 -9.93
CA TYR A 236 -6.06 0.07 -11.22
C TYR A 236 -6.30 -1.45 -11.22
N GLU A 237 -5.96 -2.15 -10.15
CA GLU A 237 -6.09 -3.61 -10.05
C GLU A 237 -7.21 -4.03 -9.13
N TRP A 238 -7.48 -3.22 -8.10
CA TRP A 238 -8.41 -3.58 -7.05
C TRP A 238 -9.09 -2.33 -6.49
N GLN A 239 -10.36 -2.48 -6.12
CA GLN A 239 -11.16 -1.43 -5.50
C GLN A 239 -11.89 -2.01 -4.29
N PRO A 240 -11.92 -1.30 -3.15
CA PRO A 240 -12.67 -1.74 -1.99
C PRO A 240 -14.18 -1.68 -2.26
N PRO A 241 -14.98 -2.56 -1.64
CA PRO A 241 -16.42 -2.40 -1.61
C PRO A 241 -16.80 -1.11 -0.87
N GLU A 242 -17.64 -0.25 -1.45
CA GLU A 242 -17.96 1.08 -0.87
C GLU A 242 -18.45 1.01 0.59
N TRP A 243 -19.24 -0.01 0.92
CA TRP A 243 -19.81 -0.18 2.27
C TRP A 243 -18.76 -0.39 3.36
N ILE A 244 -17.56 -0.89 3.02
CA ILE A 244 -16.48 -1.09 4.00
C ILE A 244 -15.85 0.24 4.44
N LEU A 245 -16.03 1.30 3.65
CA LEU A 245 -15.44 2.62 3.92
C LEU A 245 -16.26 3.44 4.93
N ASP A 246 -17.49 3.02 5.25
CA ASP A 246 -18.37 3.72 6.19
C ASP A 246 -17.84 3.68 7.64
N PHE A 247 -17.33 4.82 8.11
CA PHE A 247 -16.78 4.92 9.46
C PHE A 247 -17.83 4.74 10.56
N GLU A 248 -19.09 5.14 10.36
CA GLU A 248 -20.12 4.91 11.38
C GLU A 248 -20.46 3.43 11.51
N GLY A 249 -20.50 2.70 10.39
CA GLY A 249 -20.55 1.25 10.34
C GLY A 249 -19.40 0.61 11.12
N LYS A 250 -18.16 1.07 10.91
CA LYS A 250 -16.98 0.60 11.66
C LYS A 250 -17.12 0.80 13.16
N LEU A 251 -17.57 1.97 13.61
CA LEU A 251 -17.75 2.26 15.04
C LEU A 251 -18.85 1.38 15.68
N LYS A 252 -19.92 1.12 14.94
CA LYS A 252 -20.99 0.21 15.37
C LYS A 252 -20.46 -1.21 15.49
N ASP A 253 -19.73 -1.69 14.49
CA ASP A 253 -19.15 -3.04 14.46
C ASP A 253 -18.12 -3.23 15.58
N PHE A 254 -17.29 -2.22 15.85
CA PHE A 254 -16.23 -2.26 16.87
C PHE A 254 -16.73 -2.58 18.28
N THR A 255 -17.98 -2.27 18.59
CA THR A 255 -18.58 -2.51 19.91
C THR A 255 -19.59 -3.66 19.92
N ASN A 256 -19.80 -4.32 18.78
CA ASN A 256 -20.79 -5.37 18.60
C ASN A 256 -20.13 -6.75 18.45
N THR A 257 -20.41 -7.64 19.38
CA THR A 257 -19.83 -8.99 19.42
C THR A 257 -20.35 -9.91 18.32
N GLU A 258 -21.46 -9.54 17.69
CA GLU A 258 -22.03 -10.29 16.55
C GLU A 258 -21.72 -9.61 15.22
N ALA A 259 -20.85 -8.59 15.21
CA ALA A 259 -20.42 -7.92 13.99
C ALA A 259 -19.58 -8.86 13.10
N ARG A 260 -19.42 -8.48 11.84
CA ARG A 260 -18.46 -9.12 10.93
C ARG A 260 -17.04 -9.11 11.52
N PRO A 261 -16.15 -10.00 11.07
CA PRO A 261 -14.71 -9.83 11.27
C PRO A 261 -14.29 -8.40 10.92
N MET A 262 -13.48 -7.79 11.77
CA MET A 262 -12.91 -6.46 11.52
C MET A 262 -11.45 -6.58 11.08
N CYS A 263 -11.14 -5.93 9.97
CA CYS A 263 -9.82 -5.88 9.37
C CYS A 263 -8.92 -4.91 10.12
N TYR A 264 -7.86 -5.44 10.71
CA TYR A 264 -6.90 -4.69 11.49
C TYR A 264 -5.54 -4.73 10.77
N ALA A 265 -5.16 -3.63 10.14
CA ALA A 265 -3.94 -3.56 9.33
C ALA A 265 -2.70 -3.43 10.25
N HIS A 266 -1.83 -4.44 10.23
CA HIS A 266 -0.62 -4.49 11.05
C HIS A 266 0.46 -3.55 10.50
N ARG A 267 0.79 -2.49 11.24
CA ARG A 267 1.73 -1.42 10.80
C ARG A 267 1.34 -0.74 9.49
N GLY A 268 0.04 -0.72 9.17
CA GLY A 268 -0.50 -0.24 7.90
C GLY A 268 -0.54 -1.30 6.80
N ASP A 269 -0.64 -0.86 5.54
CA ASP A 269 -0.68 -1.74 4.36
C ASP A 269 0.73 -2.09 3.87
N ILE A 270 1.38 -2.99 4.60
CA ILE A 270 2.80 -3.33 4.41
C ILE A 270 3.09 -4.15 3.14
N GLU A 271 2.07 -4.69 2.49
CA GLU A 271 2.18 -5.33 1.17
C GLU A 271 2.49 -4.29 0.08
N SER A 272 1.98 -3.08 0.26
CA SER A 272 2.03 -2.04 -0.77
C SER A 272 2.96 -0.89 -0.42
N TYR A 273 3.35 -0.69 0.83
CA TYR A 273 4.21 0.43 1.27
C TYR A 273 5.08 0.03 2.47
N PRO A 274 6.16 0.78 2.79
CA PRO A 274 6.95 0.53 4.00
C PRO A 274 6.10 0.51 5.28
N GLU A 275 6.41 -0.37 6.22
CA GLU A 275 5.73 -0.39 7.51
C GLU A 275 5.78 0.96 8.23
N ASN A 276 4.73 1.26 8.99
CA ASN A 276 4.62 2.48 9.79
C ASN A 276 4.81 3.78 8.98
N SER A 277 4.80 3.73 7.64
CA SER A 277 4.80 4.91 6.78
C SER A 277 3.41 5.54 6.71
N ILE A 278 3.34 6.84 6.40
CA ILE A 278 2.02 7.48 6.26
C ILE A 278 1.28 6.97 5.02
N GLU A 279 2.02 6.53 4.02
CA GLU A 279 1.54 5.93 2.78
C GLU A 279 0.90 4.56 3.03
N ALA A 280 1.52 3.74 3.89
CA ALA A 280 0.92 2.49 4.35
C ALA A 280 -0.37 2.74 5.14
N VAL A 281 -0.44 3.79 5.96
CA VAL A 281 -1.65 4.18 6.69
C VAL A 281 -2.74 4.62 5.72
N ILE A 282 -2.42 5.53 4.79
CA ILE A 282 -3.36 6.00 3.77
C ILE A 282 -3.88 4.84 2.92
N SER A 283 -2.98 3.97 2.49
CA SER A 283 -3.33 2.80 1.69
C SER A 283 -4.24 1.84 2.45
N ALA A 284 -3.97 1.57 3.73
CA ALA A 284 -4.85 0.76 4.58
C ALA A 284 -6.25 1.39 4.76
N VAL A 285 -6.32 2.71 4.99
CA VAL A 285 -7.59 3.45 5.03
C VAL A 285 -8.34 3.31 3.71
N LYS A 286 -7.66 3.52 2.58
CA LYS A 286 -8.25 3.42 1.24
C LYS A 286 -8.64 1.99 0.90
N LYS A 287 -7.95 0.96 1.39
CA LYS A 287 -8.37 -0.44 1.26
C LYS A 287 -9.57 -0.79 2.14
N GLY A 288 -9.94 0.07 3.10
CA GLY A 288 -11.08 -0.17 3.96
C GLY A 288 -10.76 -0.88 5.26
N ALA A 289 -9.50 -0.86 5.71
CA ALA A 289 -9.14 -1.35 7.03
C ALA A 289 -10.04 -0.68 8.09
N ASP A 290 -10.56 -1.48 9.01
CA ASP A 290 -11.40 -0.99 10.09
C ASP A 290 -10.57 -0.33 11.18
N MET A 291 -9.40 -0.91 11.42
CA MET A 291 -8.42 -0.50 12.41
C MET A 291 -7.02 -0.54 11.78
N ILE A 292 -6.15 0.35 12.22
CA ILE A 292 -4.73 0.35 11.82
C ILE A 292 -3.90 0.33 13.10
N GLU A 293 -3.02 -0.66 13.20
CA GLU A 293 -2.02 -0.78 14.26
C GLU A 293 -0.79 0.01 13.82
N LEU A 294 -0.22 0.81 14.72
CA LEU A 294 1.01 1.54 14.48
C LEU A 294 1.88 1.54 15.74
N ASP A 295 3.17 1.31 15.53
CA ASP A 295 4.16 1.34 16.59
C ASP A 295 4.65 2.76 16.84
N VAL A 296 4.72 3.16 18.11
CA VAL A 296 5.15 4.52 18.47
C VAL A 296 6.51 4.50 19.17
N CYS A 297 7.40 5.36 18.69
CA CYS A 297 8.64 5.72 19.35
C CYS A 297 8.68 7.22 19.67
N MET A 298 9.58 7.63 20.57
CA MET A 298 9.77 9.03 20.94
C MET A 298 11.19 9.49 20.63
N THR A 299 11.30 10.61 19.92
CA THR A 299 12.57 11.25 19.58
C THR A 299 13.19 11.99 20.77
N ARG A 300 14.43 12.44 20.63
CA ARG A 300 15.17 13.24 21.64
C ARG A 300 14.44 14.53 21.99
N ASP A 301 13.89 15.21 20.99
CA ASP A 301 13.06 16.42 21.09
C ASP A 301 11.59 16.12 21.40
N LYS A 302 11.29 14.89 21.84
CA LYS A 302 9.99 14.50 22.40
C LYS A 302 8.84 14.54 21.38
N VAL A 303 9.13 14.35 20.11
CA VAL A 303 8.13 14.12 19.06
C VAL A 303 7.79 12.62 19.03
N LEU A 304 6.50 12.30 18.94
CA LEU A 304 6.05 10.92 18.75
C LEU A 304 6.05 10.60 17.25
N VAL A 305 6.76 9.54 16.89
CA VAL A 305 6.97 9.09 15.50
C VAL A 305 6.58 7.63 15.35
N LEU A 306 6.24 7.23 14.14
CA LEU A 306 5.86 5.84 13.85
C LEU A 306 7.09 5.01 13.49
N MET A 307 7.36 3.97 14.28
CA MET A 307 8.50 3.07 14.09
C MET A 307 8.36 1.85 15.00
N HIS A 308 8.51 0.64 14.46
CA HIS A 308 8.44 -0.61 15.23
C HIS A 308 9.57 -0.77 16.25
N GLY A 309 10.74 -0.19 16.01
CA GLY A 309 11.90 -0.37 16.89
C GLY A 309 12.63 0.92 17.20
N GLU A 310 13.42 0.90 18.27
CA GLU A 310 14.35 2.00 18.52
C GLU A 310 15.53 2.00 17.54
N ASP A 311 15.81 0.89 16.85
CA ASP A 311 16.96 0.75 15.95
C ASP A 311 16.61 1.15 14.51
N LEU A 312 17.09 2.32 14.09
CA LEU A 312 16.91 2.87 12.75
C LEU A 312 17.57 2.04 11.64
N SER A 313 18.52 1.15 11.97
CA SER A 313 19.28 0.41 10.95
C SER A 313 18.46 -0.63 10.18
N VAL A 314 17.30 -1.00 10.71
CA VAL A 314 16.47 -2.09 10.17
C VAL A 314 15.58 -1.60 9.03
N THR A 315 14.87 -0.49 9.23
CA THR A 315 13.80 -0.01 8.34
C THR A 315 14.16 1.30 7.65
N THR A 316 15.39 1.78 7.80
CA THR A 316 15.84 3.04 7.20
C THR A 316 17.20 2.93 6.52
N ASP A 317 17.55 3.96 5.75
CA ASP A 317 18.88 4.15 5.16
C ASP A 317 19.93 4.72 6.14
N TRP A 318 19.66 4.70 7.46
CA TRP A 318 20.57 5.18 8.51
C TRP A 318 22.02 4.76 8.31
N ALA A 319 22.26 3.49 7.97
CA ALA A 319 23.61 2.94 7.83
C ALA A 319 24.44 3.68 6.78
N LEU A 320 23.79 4.22 5.74
CA LEU A 320 24.41 4.98 4.65
C LEU A 320 24.67 6.44 5.04
N LYS A 321 23.81 7.04 5.87
CA LYS A 321 23.80 8.49 6.14
C LYS A 321 24.35 8.90 7.52
N ARG A 322 24.51 7.95 8.45
CA ARG A 322 24.94 8.26 9.83
C ARG A 322 26.25 9.06 9.83
N GLY A 323 26.28 10.14 10.61
CA GLY A 323 27.46 11.01 10.69
C GLY A 323 27.64 11.98 9.52
N GLU A 324 26.81 11.96 8.49
CA GLU A 324 26.84 12.96 7.42
C GLU A 324 26.19 14.29 7.86
N THR A 325 26.38 15.34 7.07
CA THR A 325 25.62 16.59 7.19
C THR A 325 24.78 16.76 5.93
N LEU A 326 23.47 16.62 6.05
CA LEU A 326 22.52 16.73 4.93
C LEU A 326 21.66 17.98 5.16
N ASN A 327 21.48 18.81 4.14
CA ASN A 327 20.68 20.04 4.23
C ASN A 327 21.05 20.95 5.43
N GLY A 328 22.35 20.99 5.78
CA GLY A 328 22.84 21.75 6.95
C GLY A 328 22.63 21.07 8.31
N ILE A 329 21.99 19.90 8.35
CA ILE A 329 21.66 19.14 9.55
C ILE A 329 22.68 18.02 9.75
N LYS A 330 23.41 18.05 10.89
CA LYS A 330 24.35 16.99 11.26
C LYS A 330 23.60 15.76 11.78
N LEU A 331 23.83 14.60 11.18
CA LEU A 331 23.19 13.36 11.55
C LEU A 331 23.96 12.61 12.66
N PRO A 332 23.28 12.09 13.71
CA PRO A 332 23.90 11.28 14.74
C PRO A 332 24.55 9.99 14.23
N MET A 333 25.54 9.49 14.97
CA MET A 333 26.16 8.18 14.73
C MET A 333 25.38 7.01 15.35
N SER A 334 24.46 7.29 16.28
CA SER A 334 23.66 6.27 16.98
C SER A 334 22.54 5.77 16.09
N SER A 335 22.22 4.47 16.13
CA SER A 335 21.00 3.95 15.51
C SER A 335 19.76 4.06 16.39
N SER A 336 19.92 4.36 17.69
CA SER A 336 18.76 4.54 18.58
C SER A 336 18.01 5.82 18.24
N ILE A 337 16.71 5.70 17.96
CA ILE A 337 15.79 6.80 17.62
C ILE A 337 15.75 7.89 18.70
N SER A 338 15.92 7.49 19.97
CA SER A 338 15.96 8.41 21.12
C SER A 338 17.14 9.39 21.10
N ALA A 339 18.16 9.13 20.26
CA ALA A 339 19.31 10.01 20.06
C ALA A 339 19.08 11.09 18.98
N TRP A 340 17.99 11.02 18.22
CA TRP A 340 17.69 11.87 17.05
C TRP A 340 16.60 12.89 17.36
N THR A 341 16.64 14.07 16.75
CA THR A 341 15.47 14.97 16.65
C THR A 341 14.59 14.56 15.48
N TYR A 342 13.33 14.99 15.46
CA TYR A 342 12.47 14.71 14.30
C TYR A 342 13.01 15.31 13.00
N GLU A 343 13.53 16.54 13.03
CA GLU A 343 14.17 17.18 11.87
C GLU A 343 15.33 16.36 11.28
N GLN A 344 16.10 15.69 12.15
CA GLN A 344 17.16 14.77 11.73
C GLN A 344 16.58 13.49 11.11
N LEU A 345 15.51 12.95 11.69
CA LEU A 345 14.83 11.76 11.16
C LEU A 345 14.24 11.98 9.76
N CYS A 346 13.75 13.19 9.46
CA CYS A 346 13.26 13.54 8.12
C CYS A 346 14.33 13.46 7.01
N GLN A 347 15.62 13.39 7.38
CA GLN A 347 16.72 13.20 6.41
C GLN A 347 16.93 11.73 6.01
N LEU A 348 16.36 10.80 6.76
CA LEU A 348 16.39 9.37 6.46
C LEU A 348 15.26 9.00 5.48
N ARG A 349 15.41 7.83 4.88
CA ARG A 349 14.42 7.22 4.01
C ARG A 349 14.05 5.83 4.52
N LEU A 350 12.76 5.52 4.43
CA LEU A 350 12.22 4.22 4.81
C LEU A 350 12.58 3.16 3.77
N ARG A 351 12.72 1.93 4.23
CA ARG A 351 12.90 0.75 3.38
C ARG A 351 11.59 0.02 3.15
N THR A 352 11.46 -0.64 2.01
CA THR A 352 10.31 -1.50 1.74
C THR A 352 10.23 -2.68 2.72
N GLY A 353 9.02 -3.17 2.96
CA GLY A 353 8.75 -4.27 3.89
C GLY A 353 8.53 -3.83 5.34
N ASN A 354 8.75 -4.76 6.28
CA ASN A 354 8.20 -4.68 7.64
C ASN A 354 9.16 -5.02 8.79
N GLY A 355 10.46 -4.76 8.62
CA GLY A 355 11.48 -4.82 9.69
C GLY A 355 11.84 -6.22 10.21
N GLU A 356 10.88 -7.15 10.25
CA GLU A 356 11.04 -8.55 10.66
C GLU A 356 11.43 -9.43 9.47
N TYR A 357 10.97 -9.07 8.27
CA TYR A 357 11.26 -9.77 7.02
C TYR A 357 12.06 -8.92 6.01
N SER A 358 12.22 -7.62 6.26
CA SER A 358 13.06 -6.75 5.44
C SER A 358 14.52 -6.89 5.89
N ALA A 359 15.34 -7.53 5.07
CA ALA A 359 16.78 -7.54 5.29
C ALA A 359 17.33 -6.10 5.10
N ALA A 360 18.48 -5.79 5.71
CA ALA A 360 19.10 -4.45 5.67
C ALA A 360 19.48 -3.97 4.25
N ASP A 361 19.32 -4.85 3.26
CA ASP A 361 19.49 -4.64 1.82
C ASP A 361 18.16 -4.44 1.06
N SER A 362 17.02 -4.43 1.75
CA SER A 362 15.71 -4.05 1.18
C SER A 362 15.76 -2.66 0.56
N GLU A 363 14.94 -2.43 -0.47
CA GLU A 363 14.99 -1.20 -1.26
C GLU A 363 14.71 0.03 -0.40
N ILE A 364 15.47 1.10 -0.64
CA ILE A 364 15.26 2.41 -0.03
C ILE A 364 14.23 3.16 -0.87
N THR A 365 13.16 3.60 -0.22
CA THR A 365 12.08 4.38 -0.83
C THR A 365 12.33 5.88 -0.73
N GLU A 366 11.43 6.70 -1.29
CA GLU A 366 11.44 8.15 -1.06
C GLU A 366 10.68 8.57 0.21
N TYR A 367 10.01 7.63 0.88
CA TYR A 367 9.19 7.90 2.06
C TYR A 367 10.02 8.17 3.31
N ILE A 368 9.46 8.99 4.20
CA ILE A 368 10.11 9.40 5.45
C ILE A 368 9.34 8.88 6.67
N ILE A 369 10.02 8.84 7.81
CA ILE A 369 9.43 8.47 9.10
C ILE A 369 8.34 9.50 9.45
N PRO A 370 7.07 9.10 9.61
CA PRO A 370 5.99 10.02 9.93
C PRO A 370 5.89 10.29 11.44
N THR A 371 5.24 11.40 11.78
CA THR A 371 4.78 11.64 13.15
C THR A 371 3.49 10.88 13.45
N LEU A 372 3.24 10.61 14.73
CA LEU A 372 1.95 10.09 15.18
C LEU A 372 0.80 11.04 14.84
N LYS A 373 1.03 12.36 14.88
CA LYS A 373 0.02 13.36 14.55
C LYS A 373 -0.52 13.19 13.13
N GLU A 374 0.35 12.87 12.17
CA GLU A 374 -0.04 12.66 10.78
C GLU A 374 -0.96 11.43 10.64
N ALA A 375 -0.68 10.33 11.34
CA ALA A 375 -1.59 9.19 11.35
C ALA A 375 -2.95 9.52 11.96
N PHE A 376 -3.02 10.32 13.02
CA PHE A 376 -4.30 10.81 13.54
C PHE A 376 -5.08 11.62 12.49
N MET A 377 -4.41 12.49 11.72
CA MET A 377 -5.04 13.27 10.66
C MET A 377 -5.59 12.39 9.53
N VAL A 378 -4.85 11.34 9.15
CA VAL A 378 -5.26 10.38 8.11
C VAL A 378 -6.42 9.49 8.59
N CYS A 379 -6.35 8.96 9.81
CA CYS A 379 -7.36 8.04 10.33
C CYS A 379 -8.65 8.74 10.77
N ASN A 380 -8.62 10.03 11.08
CA ASN A 380 -9.77 10.76 11.62
C ASN A 380 -11.02 10.59 10.75
N GLU A 381 -12.11 10.12 11.36
CA GLU A 381 -13.39 9.80 10.69
C GLU A 381 -13.28 8.83 9.50
N ARG A 382 -12.24 7.99 9.44
CA ARG A 382 -12.03 7.03 8.34
C ARG A 382 -11.67 5.61 8.80
N SER A 383 -10.85 5.50 9.85
CA SER A 383 -10.43 4.23 10.44
C SER A 383 -10.15 4.41 11.93
N LEU A 384 -10.30 3.35 12.70
CA LEU A 384 -9.82 3.32 14.07
C LEU A 384 -8.29 3.20 14.07
N LEU A 385 -7.66 3.77 15.10
CA LEU A 385 -6.22 3.81 15.31
C LEU A 385 -5.89 3.11 16.64
N VAL A 386 -4.96 2.19 16.57
CA VAL A 386 -4.44 1.46 17.72
C VAL A 386 -2.94 1.63 17.75
N LEU A 387 -2.40 1.94 18.92
CA LEU A 387 -0.99 2.23 19.08
C LEU A 387 -0.32 1.13 19.88
N ASP A 388 0.74 0.52 19.34
CA ASP A 388 1.62 -0.34 20.12
C ASP A 388 2.83 0.46 20.64
N ARG A 389 3.53 -0.12 21.62
CA ARG A 389 4.73 0.44 22.28
C ARG A 389 4.49 1.75 23.02
N VAL A 390 3.23 2.10 23.23
CA VAL A 390 2.81 3.21 24.08
C VAL A 390 2.60 2.74 25.52
N THR A 391 2.78 3.66 26.43
CA THR A 391 2.51 3.48 27.86
C THR A 391 1.86 4.74 28.39
N THR A 392 1.47 4.74 29.67
CA THR A 392 0.86 5.89 30.33
C THR A 392 1.72 7.15 30.29
N SER A 393 3.05 7.04 30.12
CA SER A 393 3.95 8.21 29.98
C SER A 393 3.78 8.98 28.67
N HIS A 394 3.09 8.39 27.69
CA HIS A 394 2.83 9.01 26.39
C HIS A 394 1.52 9.80 26.37
N TRP A 395 0.68 9.64 27.40
CA TRP A 395 -0.68 10.18 27.43
C TRP A 395 -0.74 11.68 27.15
N ASP A 396 0.07 12.50 27.84
CA ASP A 396 -0.02 13.96 27.71
C ASP A 396 0.18 14.42 26.26
N LYS A 397 1.12 13.79 25.54
CA LYS A 397 1.40 14.08 24.13
C LYS A 397 0.32 13.54 23.19
N ILE A 398 -0.15 12.32 23.43
CA ILE A 398 -1.24 11.74 22.64
C ILE A 398 -2.50 12.59 22.81
N TYR A 399 -2.79 13.04 24.04
CA TYR A 399 -3.92 13.90 24.34
C TYR A 399 -3.79 15.28 23.68
N GLU A 400 -2.60 15.87 23.65
CA GLU A 400 -2.32 17.09 22.86
C GLU A 400 -2.61 16.87 21.38
N ILE A 401 -2.12 15.77 20.78
CA ILE A 401 -2.39 15.42 19.38
C ILE A 401 -3.89 15.28 19.13
N ILE A 402 -4.62 14.58 20.00
CA ILE A 402 -6.08 14.41 19.90
C ILE A 402 -6.79 15.77 19.89
N LYS A 403 -6.40 16.70 20.77
CA LYS A 403 -6.97 18.05 20.82
C LYS A 403 -6.66 18.85 19.56
N GLU A 404 -5.41 18.81 19.09
CA GLU A 404 -4.96 19.57 17.93
C GLU A 404 -5.61 19.08 16.63
N THR A 405 -5.67 17.77 16.44
CA THR A 405 -6.22 17.14 15.22
C THR A 405 -7.74 17.03 15.25
N LYS A 406 -8.35 17.20 16.43
CA LYS A 406 -9.77 16.92 16.68
C LYS A 406 -10.19 15.50 16.35
N ALA A 407 -9.24 14.57 16.36
CA ALA A 407 -9.44 13.19 15.98
C ALA A 407 -9.89 12.33 17.18
N TYR A 408 -11.01 12.75 17.78
CA TYR A 408 -11.50 12.21 19.05
C TYR A 408 -12.00 10.77 18.94
N ARG A 409 -12.54 10.41 17.77
CA ARG A 409 -13.32 9.18 17.57
C ARG A 409 -12.52 8.03 16.98
N CYS A 410 -11.32 8.26 16.46
CA CYS A 410 -10.51 7.22 15.86
C CYS A 410 -9.61 6.47 16.86
N PHE A 411 -9.15 7.11 17.95
CA PHE A 411 -8.16 6.49 18.83
C PHE A 411 -8.74 5.51 19.85
N THR A 412 -8.19 4.30 19.86
CA THR A 412 -8.54 3.27 20.85
C THR A 412 -7.70 3.43 22.12
N TYR A 413 -8.37 3.81 23.21
CA TYR A 413 -7.71 4.07 24.50
C TYR A 413 -7.13 2.81 25.18
N SER A 414 -7.55 1.63 24.75
CA SER A 414 -7.17 0.36 25.36
C SER A 414 -5.70 0.00 25.15
N ALA A 415 -5.08 0.45 24.06
CA ALA A 415 -3.70 0.08 23.74
C ALA A 415 -2.65 0.77 24.62
N MET A 416 -2.96 1.96 25.14
CA MET A 416 -2.09 2.72 26.06
C MET A 416 -2.37 2.41 27.53
N ALA A 417 -3.54 1.86 27.85
CA ALA A 417 -4.00 1.65 29.22
C ALA A 417 -3.65 0.25 29.73
N THR A 418 -3.18 0.17 30.97
CA THR A 418 -2.88 -1.11 31.64
C THR A 418 -4.12 -1.80 32.22
N SER A 419 -5.26 -1.09 32.29
CA SER A 419 -6.52 -1.59 32.83
C SER A 419 -7.74 -0.91 32.19
N ALA A 420 -8.91 -1.56 32.30
CA ALA A 420 -10.17 -1.03 31.78
C ALA A 420 -10.53 0.32 32.39
N ASP A 421 -10.32 0.44 33.71
CA ASP A 421 -10.60 1.67 34.45
C ASP A 421 -9.71 2.82 33.96
N GLN A 422 -8.45 2.52 33.63
CA GLN A 422 -7.54 3.51 33.06
C GLN A 422 -7.92 3.91 31.64
N ALA A 423 -8.31 2.96 30.78
CA ALA A 423 -8.82 3.29 29.44
C ALA A 423 -10.09 4.14 29.53
N TYR A 424 -10.99 3.80 30.46
CA TYR A 424 -12.21 4.56 30.71
C TYR A 424 -11.92 5.96 31.25
N TYR A 425 -10.91 6.11 32.12
CA TYR A 425 -10.45 7.39 32.63
C TYR A 425 -10.00 8.32 31.50
N TYR A 426 -9.10 7.85 30.63
CA TYR A 426 -8.63 8.63 29.48
C TYR A 426 -9.74 9.00 28.51
N ARG A 427 -10.62 8.04 28.20
CA ARG A 427 -11.82 8.27 27.40
C ARG A 427 -12.72 9.34 28.03
N THR A 428 -12.89 9.31 29.35
CA THR A 428 -13.75 10.25 30.09
C THR A 428 -13.16 11.65 30.09
N ILE A 429 -11.83 11.80 30.22
CA ILE A 429 -11.16 13.11 30.08
C ILE A 429 -11.49 13.70 28.71
N VAL A 430 -11.22 12.95 27.63
CA VAL A 430 -11.43 13.42 26.26
C VAL A 430 -12.91 13.76 26.03
N LEU A 431 -13.83 12.92 26.50
CA LEU A 431 -15.27 13.21 26.42
C LEU A 431 -15.65 14.48 27.19
N SER A 432 -15.14 14.67 28.40
CA SER A 432 -15.51 15.80 29.27
C SER A 432 -14.92 17.13 28.81
N GLU A 433 -13.70 17.13 28.27
CA GLU A 433 -12.99 18.34 27.87
C GLU A 433 -13.17 18.66 26.38
N CYS A 434 -13.33 17.64 25.52
CA CYS A 434 -13.45 17.81 24.06
C CYS A 434 -14.88 17.54 23.53
N GLY A 435 -15.79 17.02 24.37
CA GLY A 435 -17.20 16.79 24.02
C GLY A 435 -17.47 15.51 23.21
N GLN A 436 -16.44 14.80 22.76
CA GLN A 436 -16.53 13.56 22.00
C GLN A 436 -15.38 12.63 22.39
N SER A 437 -15.56 11.32 22.20
CA SER A 437 -14.49 10.33 22.33
C SER A 437 -14.82 9.09 21.51
N ALA A 438 -13.79 8.31 21.19
CA ALA A 438 -13.95 7.02 20.56
C ALA A 438 -14.71 6.05 21.50
N PRO A 439 -15.45 5.09 20.94
CA PRO A 439 -15.84 3.91 21.69
C PRO A 439 -14.59 3.19 22.20
N THR A 440 -14.63 2.68 23.43
CA THR A 440 -13.54 1.89 24.01
C THR A 440 -13.98 0.46 24.16
N CYS A 441 -13.20 -0.46 23.61
CA CYS A 441 -13.24 -1.88 23.92
C CYS A 441 -11.98 -2.23 24.73
N PHE A 442 -12.13 -2.85 25.90
CA PHE A 442 -11.00 -3.23 26.78
C PHE A 442 -11.04 -4.73 27.06
N SER A 443 -9.89 -5.41 27.02
CA SER A 443 -9.79 -6.83 27.34
C SER A 443 -9.65 -7.06 28.84
N ARG A 444 -10.44 -7.96 29.44
CA ARG A 444 -10.01 -8.64 30.67
C ARG A 444 -9.25 -9.91 30.26
N GLY A 445 -8.09 -10.14 30.89
CA GLY A 445 -7.14 -11.20 30.50
C GLY A 445 -7.64 -12.64 30.73
N PRO A 446 -6.91 -13.67 30.26
CA PRO A 446 -5.44 -13.67 30.20
C PRO A 446 -4.77 -13.44 28.82
N ARG A 447 -5.50 -13.45 27.70
CA ARG A 447 -5.00 -13.00 26.38
C ARG A 447 -6.18 -12.54 25.48
N TRP A 448 -6.95 -11.56 25.95
CA TRP A 448 -8.17 -11.04 25.28
C TRP A 448 -9.41 -11.92 25.47
N THR A 449 -10.13 -11.76 26.58
CA THR A 449 -11.56 -12.15 26.68
C THR A 449 -12.29 -11.31 27.75
N GLY A 450 -13.11 -10.35 27.30
CA GLY A 450 -14.24 -9.85 28.08
C GLY A 450 -14.30 -8.34 28.30
N CYS A 451 -14.88 -7.61 27.34
CA CYS A 451 -15.82 -6.48 27.48
C CYS A 451 -16.15 -5.99 26.07
N GLY A 452 -17.36 -6.31 25.58
CA GLY A 452 -17.46 -6.81 24.22
C GLY A 452 -16.65 -8.11 24.15
N ARG A 453 -17.30 -9.24 23.92
CA ARG A 453 -16.58 -10.44 23.53
C ARG A 453 -15.81 -10.10 22.24
N ILE A 454 -14.54 -9.72 22.37
CA ILE A 454 -13.53 -10.20 21.42
C ILE A 454 -13.47 -11.68 21.73
N ASP A 455 -14.42 -12.43 21.18
CA ASP A 455 -14.47 -13.88 21.38
C ASP A 455 -13.19 -14.49 20.82
N HIS A 456 -12.62 -13.85 19.80
CA HIS A 456 -11.40 -14.27 19.14
C HIS A 456 -10.59 -13.06 18.63
N TYR A 457 -9.33 -12.96 19.05
CA TYR A 457 -8.32 -12.11 18.42
C TYR A 457 -7.40 -13.04 17.63
N TYR A 458 -7.31 -12.83 16.32
CA TYR A 458 -6.43 -13.58 15.45
C TYR A 458 -5.38 -12.65 14.90
N GLU A 459 -4.13 -12.98 15.23
CA GLU A 459 -2.96 -12.34 14.66
C GLU A 459 -2.25 -13.34 13.78
N PHE A 460 -1.96 -12.92 12.55
CA PHE A 460 -1.20 -13.74 11.63
C PHE A 460 -0.32 -12.87 10.74
N SER A 461 0.86 -13.41 10.49
CA SER A 461 1.78 -12.92 9.46
C SER A 461 1.75 -13.96 8.34
N LEU A 462 0.80 -13.84 7.42
CA LEU A 462 0.64 -14.80 6.32
C LEU A 462 1.43 -14.32 5.13
N THR A 463 2.22 -15.22 4.56
CA THR A 463 3.18 -14.89 3.52
C THR A 463 2.65 -15.19 2.13
N THR A 464 1.59 -16.01 1.99
CA THR A 464 0.96 -16.35 0.70
C THR A 464 -0.56 -16.29 0.75
N ASP A 465 -1.20 -16.19 -0.41
CA ASP A 465 -2.66 -16.24 -0.53
C ASP A 465 -3.20 -17.64 -0.19
N GLU A 466 -2.45 -18.69 -0.52
CA GLU A 466 -2.80 -20.07 -0.18
C GLU A 466 -2.87 -20.29 1.33
N GLU A 467 -1.91 -19.71 2.07
CA GLU A 467 -1.90 -19.72 3.54
C GLU A 467 -3.13 -18.99 4.11
N PHE A 468 -3.54 -17.88 3.50
CA PHE A 468 -4.77 -17.16 3.88
C PHE A 468 -6.02 -18.01 3.63
N ASP A 469 -6.13 -18.58 2.43
CA ASP A 469 -7.28 -19.39 2.05
C ASP A 469 -7.39 -20.66 2.91
N GLU A 470 -6.29 -21.31 3.26
CA GLU A 470 -6.29 -22.44 4.20
C GLU A 470 -6.81 -22.03 5.58
N TYR A 471 -6.39 -20.87 6.08
CA TYR A 471 -6.76 -20.38 7.41
C TYR A 471 -8.22 -19.92 7.53
N PHE A 472 -8.80 -19.34 6.47
CA PHE A 472 -10.17 -18.82 6.47
C PHE A 472 -11.24 -19.78 5.91
N LYS A 473 -10.85 -20.97 5.45
CA LYS A 473 -11.79 -22.00 4.94
C LYS A 473 -12.76 -22.55 6.00
N GLU A 474 -12.40 -22.52 7.28
CA GLU A 474 -13.02 -23.42 8.25
C GLU A 474 -14.05 -22.77 9.21
N GLU A 475 -14.07 -21.44 9.43
CA GLU A 475 -14.94 -20.85 10.47
C GLU A 475 -15.48 -19.45 10.14
N THR A 476 -16.77 -19.22 10.43
CA THR A 476 -17.40 -17.89 10.45
C THR A 476 -17.04 -17.18 11.75
N LYS A 477 -16.26 -16.08 11.66
CA LYS A 477 -15.66 -15.41 12.83
C LYS A 477 -16.36 -14.10 13.16
N TYR A 478 -17.58 -14.16 13.71
CA TYR A 478 -18.25 -12.95 14.19
C TYR A 478 -17.53 -12.37 15.43
N GLY A 479 -17.56 -11.05 15.59
CA GLY A 479 -17.01 -10.35 16.76
C GLY A 479 -15.49 -10.47 16.93
N CYS A 480 -14.77 -10.84 15.87
CA CYS A 480 -13.32 -11.00 15.93
C CYS A 480 -12.57 -9.81 15.32
N PHE A 481 -11.41 -9.51 15.90
CA PHE A 481 -10.41 -8.63 15.31
C PHE A 481 -9.35 -9.47 14.63
N VAL A 482 -9.06 -9.13 13.37
CA VAL A 482 -8.15 -9.88 12.53
C VAL A 482 -6.97 -8.99 12.17
N LEU A 483 -5.88 -9.14 12.92
CA LEU A 483 -4.63 -8.44 12.64
C LEU A 483 -3.95 -9.12 11.44
N THR A 484 -3.80 -8.37 10.34
CA THR A 484 -3.35 -8.89 9.06
C THR A 484 -2.36 -7.96 8.38
N ASN A 485 -1.43 -8.56 7.65
CA ASN A 485 -0.60 -7.91 6.64
C ASN A 485 -1.23 -7.96 5.23
N ARG A 486 -2.34 -8.69 5.02
CA ARG A 486 -3.01 -8.90 3.73
C ARG A 486 -4.37 -8.22 3.66
N VAL A 487 -4.37 -6.89 3.68
CA VAL A 487 -5.57 -6.07 3.89
C VAL A 487 -6.64 -6.35 2.82
N SER A 488 -6.31 -6.27 1.53
CA SER A 488 -7.28 -6.46 0.44
C SER A 488 -7.91 -7.85 0.43
N LYS A 489 -7.11 -8.90 0.69
CA LYS A 489 -7.61 -10.29 0.78
C LYS A 489 -8.62 -10.48 1.90
N LEU A 490 -8.35 -9.90 3.07
CA LEU A 490 -9.30 -9.94 4.17
C LEU A 490 -10.58 -9.16 3.84
N ILE A 491 -10.46 -8.00 3.20
CA ILE A 491 -11.62 -7.23 2.75
C ILE A 491 -12.44 -8.02 1.72
N ASP A 492 -11.82 -8.70 0.76
CA ASP A 492 -12.53 -9.55 -0.21
C ASP A 492 -13.27 -10.71 0.48
N PHE A 493 -12.64 -11.34 1.47
CA PHE A 493 -13.29 -12.36 2.29
C PHE A 493 -14.51 -11.80 3.04
N ILE A 494 -14.33 -10.65 3.72
CA ILE A 494 -15.40 -9.97 4.44
C ILE A 494 -16.54 -9.61 3.48
N ASN A 495 -16.24 -9.06 2.32
CA ASN A 495 -17.23 -8.71 1.30
C ASN A 495 -18.01 -9.91 0.80
N ARG A 496 -17.32 -11.01 0.50
CA ARG A 496 -17.96 -12.23 -0.02
C ARG A 496 -18.96 -12.84 0.96
N HIS A 497 -18.71 -12.74 2.26
CA HIS A 497 -19.47 -13.47 3.29
C HIS A 497 -20.35 -12.58 4.19
N TYR A 498 -20.08 -11.27 4.25
CA TYR A 498 -20.69 -10.36 5.21
C TYR A 498 -21.16 -9.03 4.59
N ALA A 499 -21.16 -8.90 3.26
CA ALA A 499 -21.78 -7.75 2.61
C ALA A 499 -23.27 -7.61 3.05
N PRO A 500 -23.77 -6.38 3.32
CA PRO A 500 -25.13 -6.12 3.80
C PRO A 500 -26.28 -6.63 2.92
#